data_AF-A0A812S7Z4-F1
#
_entry.id   AF-A0A812S7Z4-F1
#
_cell.length_a   1.000
_cell.length_b   1.000
_cell.length_c   1.000
_cell.angle_alpha   90.00
_cell.angle_beta   90.00
_cell.angle_gamma   90.00
#
_symmetry.space_group_name_H-M   'P 1'
#
loop_
_entity.id
_entity.type
_entity.pdbx_description
1 polymer ?
#
loop_
_entity_poly.entity_id
_entity_poly.type
_entity_poly.pdbx_seq_one_letter_code
_entity_poly.pdbx_strand_id
1 'polypeptide(L)'
;MIGAGTVLHATCHVLSEMVSVRGARIPAHLNASIQGLTGCAVVGAWQLTFTTSHWSRITEPMDDVGTTWLEASLLLAAVALGNFVHAGTFFYLLTRVGAVSTGVAKALQGVAVFALSHLLYCRQDASQCFSPAKGLSLLIVTVGVVSYVFASARSSAKQSRHS
;
A
#
# COMPACT_ATOMS: atom_id res chain seq x y z
N MET A 1 9.48 -15.63 2.69
CA MET A 1 8.06 -15.30 2.44
C MET A 1 7.86 -13.85 2.01
N ILE A 2 8.42 -12.84 2.70
CA ILE A 2 8.23 -11.41 2.36
C ILE A 2 8.61 -11.09 0.91
N GLY A 3 9.79 -11.52 0.45
CA GLY A 3 10.24 -11.23 -0.93
C GLY A 3 9.32 -11.79 -2.01
N ALA A 4 8.84 -13.03 -1.86
CA ALA A 4 7.91 -13.65 -2.82
C ALA A 4 6.57 -12.90 -2.85
N GLY A 5 6.05 -12.50 -1.69
CA GLY A 5 4.83 -11.67 -1.60
C GLY A 5 4.99 -10.33 -2.30
N THR A 6 6.12 -9.65 -2.12
CA THR A 6 6.41 -8.37 -2.79
C THR A 6 6.48 -8.53 -4.31
N VAL A 7 7.13 -9.58 -4.80
CA VAL A 7 7.21 -9.86 -6.24
C VAL A 7 5.82 -10.14 -6.82
N LEU A 8 5.02 -10.99 -6.18
CA LEU A 8 3.65 -11.26 -6.62
C LEU A 8 2.79 -9.99 -6.63
N HIS A 9 2.93 -9.15 -5.60
CA HIS A 9 2.22 -7.87 -5.52
C HIS A 9 2.65 -6.91 -6.63
N ALA A 10 3.95 -6.80 -6.92
CA ALA A 10 4.48 -5.99 -8.01
C ALA A 10 3.97 -6.48 -9.37
N THR A 11 3.99 -7.80 -9.60
CA THR A 11 3.44 -8.41 -10.82
C THR A 11 1.96 -8.09 -10.99
N CYS A 12 1.17 -8.15 -9.91
CA CYS A 12 -0.25 -7.80 -9.94
C CYS A 12 -0.48 -6.37 -10.45
N HIS A 13 0.34 -5.41 -10.02
CA HIS A 13 0.25 -4.02 -10.49
C HIS A 13 0.60 -3.87 -11.98
N VAL A 14 1.65 -4.56 -12.43
CA VAL A 14 2.04 -4.54 -13.85
C VAL A 14 0.96 -5.15 -14.73
N LEU A 15 0.40 -6.29 -14.32
CA LEU A 15 -0.73 -6.92 -15.02
C LEU A 15 -1.98 -6.03 -14.98
N SER A 16 -2.23 -5.36 -13.86
CA SER A 16 -3.34 -4.41 -13.73
C SER A 16 -3.20 -3.23 -14.70
N GLU A 17 -2.00 -2.68 -14.87
CA GLU A 17 -1.73 -1.65 -15.87
C GLU A 17 -1.95 -2.20 -17.28
N MET A 18 -1.41 -3.39 -17.56
CA MET A 18 -1.59 -4.05 -18.84
C MET A 18 -3.06 -4.16 -19.20
N VAL A 19 -3.91 -4.64 -18.30
CA VAL A 19 -5.36 -4.79 -18.54
C VAL A 19 -6.08 -3.44 -18.62
N SER A 20 -5.76 -2.51 -17.71
CA SER A 20 -6.51 -1.24 -17.57
C SER A 20 -6.12 -0.16 -18.57
N VAL A 21 -4.89 -0.20 -19.08
CA VAL A 21 -4.34 0.86 -19.96
C VAL A 21 -4.05 0.32 -21.36
N ARG A 22 -3.47 -0.88 -21.47
CA ARG A 22 -2.92 -1.39 -22.74
C ARG A 22 -3.81 -2.42 -23.44
N GLY A 23 -4.58 -3.19 -22.69
CA GLY A 23 -5.43 -4.29 -23.14
C GLY A 23 -6.89 -3.86 -23.27
N ALA A 24 -7.79 -4.51 -22.52
CA ALA A 24 -9.23 -4.28 -22.58
C ALA A 24 -9.69 -2.89 -22.10
N ARG A 25 -8.77 -2.04 -21.60
CA ARG A 25 -9.01 -0.67 -21.11
C ARG A 25 -10.10 -0.60 -20.05
N ILE A 26 -10.06 -1.54 -19.10
CA ILE A 26 -11.00 -1.61 -18.00
C ILE A 26 -10.90 -0.32 -17.16
N PRO A 27 -12.02 0.38 -16.89
CA PRO A 27 -12.03 1.54 -16.01
C PRO A 27 -11.43 1.25 -14.63
N ALA A 28 -10.69 2.21 -14.08
CA ALA A 28 -9.98 2.07 -12.81
C ALA A 28 -10.87 1.61 -11.64
N HIS A 29 -12.10 2.14 -11.56
CA HIS A 29 -13.04 1.77 -10.50
C HIS A 29 -13.49 0.31 -10.60
N LEU A 30 -13.74 -0.20 -11.80
CA LEU A 30 -14.10 -1.62 -12.00
C LEU A 30 -12.92 -2.54 -11.65
N ASN A 31 -11.71 -2.18 -12.08
CA ASN A 31 -10.52 -2.97 -11.73
C ASN A 31 -10.30 -3.00 -10.22
N ALA A 32 -10.43 -1.85 -9.54
CA ALA A 32 -10.36 -1.76 -8.08
C ALA A 32 -11.43 -2.62 -7.39
N SER A 33 -12.69 -2.57 -7.87
CA SER A 33 -13.79 -3.36 -7.30
C SER A 33 -13.59 -4.86 -7.49
N ILE A 34 -13.18 -5.32 -8.67
CA ILE A 34 -12.96 -6.75 -8.93
C ILE A 34 -11.84 -7.28 -8.05
N GLN A 35 -10.70 -6.60 -8.00
CA GLN A 35 -9.58 -7.03 -7.15
C GLN A 35 -9.91 -6.95 -5.67
N GLY A 36 -10.65 -5.92 -5.25
CA GLY A 36 -11.16 -5.79 -3.89
C GLY A 36 -12.07 -6.94 -3.50
N LEU A 37 -13.04 -7.30 -4.35
CA LEU A 37 -13.95 -8.42 -4.11
C LEU A 37 -13.21 -9.77 -4.07
N THR A 38 -12.27 -10.01 -5.00
CA THR A 38 -11.44 -11.21 -4.98
C THR A 38 -10.61 -11.27 -3.70
N GLY A 39 -9.99 -10.16 -3.30
CA GLY A 39 -9.24 -10.06 -2.05
C GLY A 39 -10.10 -10.35 -0.83
N CYS A 40 -11.28 -9.73 -0.72
CA CYS A 40 -12.23 -9.97 0.36
C CYS A 40 -12.70 -11.41 0.42
N ALA A 41 -12.97 -12.06 -0.73
CA ALA A 41 -13.41 -13.45 -0.77
C ALA A 41 -12.30 -14.40 -0.30
N VAL A 42 -11.08 -14.26 -0.83
CA VAL A 42 -9.95 -15.13 -0.50
C VAL A 42 -9.51 -14.94 0.95
N VAL A 43 -9.30 -13.69 1.37
CA VAL A 43 -8.90 -13.38 2.74
C VAL A 43 -10.04 -13.68 3.71
N GLY A 44 -11.29 -13.40 3.36
CA GLY A 44 -12.45 -13.73 4.18
C GLY A 44 -12.58 -15.22 4.44
N ALA A 45 -12.42 -16.07 3.41
CA ALA A 45 -12.41 -17.52 3.56
C ALA A 45 -11.28 -18.00 4.49
N TRP A 46 -10.08 -17.42 4.36
CA TRP A 46 -8.98 -17.68 5.28
C TRP A 46 -9.31 -17.26 6.72
N GLN A 47 -9.88 -16.06 6.92
CA GLN A 47 -10.26 -15.59 8.25
C GLN A 47 -11.33 -16.50 8.88
N LEU A 48 -12.33 -16.94 8.11
CA LEU A 48 -13.38 -17.84 8.59
C LEU A 48 -12.88 -19.22 9.00
N THR A 49 -11.72 -19.66 8.51
CA THR A 49 -11.15 -20.98 8.82
C THR A 49 -10.04 -20.89 9.87
N PHE A 50 -9.08 -20.00 9.66
CA PHE A 50 -7.92 -19.85 10.53
C PHE A 50 -8.22 -19.00 11.77
N THR A 51 -8.92 -17.89 11.62
CA THR A 51 -9.10 -16.95 12.74
C THR A 51 -10.18 -17.40 13.71
N THR A 52 -11.22 -18.06 13.20
CA THR A 52 -12.23 -18.71 14.06
C THR A 52 -11.62 -19.80 14.93
N SER A 53 -10.71 -20.61 14.39
CA SER A 53 -10.00 -21.65 15.16
C SER A 53 -8.98 -21.09 16.16
N HIS A 54 -8.61 -19.82 16.06
CA HIS A 54 -7.65 -19.14 16.94
C HIS A 54 -8.26 -17.88 17.59
N TRP A 55 -9.55 -17.91 17.87
CA TRP A 55 -10.33 -16.75 18.34
C TRP A 55 -9.77 -16.10 19.62
N SER A 56 -9.15 -16.90 20.49
CA SER A 56 -8.50 -16.42 21.72
C SER A 56 -7.41 -15.39 21.45
N ARG A 57 -6.70 -15.47 20.32
CA ARG A 57 -5.64 -14.51 19.95
C ARG A 57 -6.15 -13.09 19.69
N ILE A 58 -7.46 -12.92 19.50
CA ILE A 58 -8.12 -11.62 19.33
C ILE A 58 -8.77 -11.20 20.64
N THR A 59 -9.50 -12.12 21.28
CA THR A 59 -10.29 -11.81 22.47
C THR A 59 -9.44 -11.58 23.72
N GLU A 60 -8.39 -12.38 23.96
CA GLU A 60 -7.54 -12.22 25.15
C GLU A 60 -6.87 -10.84 25.19
N PRO A 61 -6.19 -10.34 24.12
CA PRO A 61 -5.64 -8.99 24.15
C PRO A 61 -6.69 -7.89 24.24
N MET A 62 -7.89 -8.09 23.69
CA MET A 62 -8.99 -7.12 23.80
C MET A 62 -9.46 -7.01 25.25
N ASP A 63 -9.62 -8.13 25.94
CA ASP A 63 -10.03 -8.19 27.34
C ASP A 63 -8.95 -7.59 28.26
N ASP A 64 -7.67 -7.87 27.99
CA ASP A 64 -6.53 -7.38 28.79
C ASP A 64 -6.45 -5.84 28.87
N VAL A 65 -6.80 -5.15 27.78
CA VAL A 65 -6.82 -3.67 27.73
C VAL A 65 -8.23 -3.08 27.81
N GLY A 66 -9.26 -3.92 28.02
CA GLY A 66 -10.66 -3.49 28.14
C GLY A 66 -11.25 -2.89 26.86
N THR A 67 -10.78 -3.30 25.68
CA THR A 67 -11.33 -2.84 24.39
C THR A 67 -12.72 -3.40 24.16
N THR A 68 -13.70 -2.53 23.99
CA THR A 68 -15.09 -2.94 23.71
C THR A 68 -15.26 -3.41 22.27
N TRP A 69 -16.29 -4.24 22.03
CA TRP A 69 -16.68 -4.67 20.67
C TRP A 69 -17.03 -3.50 19.75
N LEU A 70 -17.56 -2.41 20.31
CA LEU A 70 -17.85 -1.19 19.56
C LEU A 70 -16.56 -0.54 19.07
N GLU A 71 -15.57 -0.34 19.94
CA GLU A 71 -14.27 0.23 19.57
C GLU A 71 -13.55 -0.64 18.54
N ALA A 72 -13.51 -1.96 18.75
CA ALA A 72 -12.91 -2.89 17.79
C ALA A 72 -13.60 -2.81 16.41
N SER A 73 -14.94 -2.73 16.39
CA SER A 73 -15.71 -2.60 15.15
C SER A 73 -15.47 -1.25 14.45
N LEU A 74 -15.40 -0.16 15.21
CA LEU A 74 -15.09 1.17 14.68
C LEU A 74 -13.68 1.25 14.09
N LEU A 75 -12.69 0.67 14.77
CA LEU A 75 -11.32 0.57 14.27
C LEU A 75 -11.28 -0.23 12.96
N LEU A 76 -11.94 -1.38 12.91
CA LEU A 76 -12.02 -2.19 11.69
C LEU A 76 -12.73 -1.44 10.55
N ALA A 77 -13.83 -0.75 10.83
CA ALA A 77 -14.56 0.05 9.85
C ALA A 77 -13.70 1.21 9.32
N ALA A 78 -12.97 1.91 10.19
CA ALA A 78 -12.05 2.98 9.80
C ALA A 78 -10.92 2.46 8.91
N VAL A 79 -10.32 1.32 9.25
CA VAL A 79 -9.30 0.67 8.42
C VAL A 79 -9.87 0.22 7.07
N ALA A 80 -11.07 -0.36 7.05
CA ALA A 80 -11.74 -0.77 5.81
C ALA A 80 -12.01 0.44 4.89
N LEU A 81 -12.53 1.54 5.44
CA LEU A 81 -12.76 2.77 4.70
C LEU A 81 -11.45 3.36 4.16
N GLY A 82 -10.40 3.41 4.99
CA GLY A 82 -9.08 3.86 4.58
C GLY A 82 -8.52 3.03 3.42
N ASN A 83 -8.65 1.71 3.50
CA ASN A 83 -8.25 0.79 2.43
C ASN A 83 -9.08 0.96 1.15
N PHE A 84 -10.39 1.22 1.28
CA PHE A 84 -11.26 1.48 0.14
C PHE A 84 -10.82 2.75 -0.62
N VAL A 85 -10.61 3.85 0.11
CA VAL A 85 -10.11 5.11 -0.48
C VAL A 85 -8.71 4.93 -1.08
N HIS A 86 -7.83 4.21 -0.38
CA HIS A 86 -6.49 3.90 -0.85
C HIS A 86 -6.52 3.12 -2.17
N ALA A 87 -7.31 2.04 -2.24
CA ALA A 87 -7.42 1.21 -3.43
C ALA A 87 -7.97 2.01 -4.62
N GLY A 88 -9.04 2.78 -4.42
CA GLY A 88 -9.63 3.62 -5.47
C GLY A 88 -8.62 4.64 -6.02
N THR A 89 -7.92 5.35 -5.13
CA THR A 89 -6.90 6.33 -5.50
C THR A 89 -5.71 5.67 -6.19
N PHE A 90 -5.30 4.49 -5.72
CA PHE A 90 -4.19 3.73 -6.29
C PHE A 90 -4.47 3.32 -7.75
N PHE A 91 -5.62 2.71 -8.02
CA PHE A 91 -5.97 2.29 -9.38
C PHE A 91 -6.24 3.49 -10.30
N TYR A 92 -6.80 4.58 -9.76
CA TYR A 92 -6.90 5.84 -10.48
C TYR A 92 -5.52 6.36 -10.90
N LEU A 93 -4.57 6.43 -9.97
CA LEU A 93 -3.20 6.87 -10.28
C LEU A 93 -2.52 5.94 -11.27
N LEU A 94 -2.64 4.62 -11.08
CA LEU A 94 -2.06 3.59 -11.94
C LEU A 94 -2.48 3.74 -13.40
N THR A 95 -3.75 4.05 -13.66
CA THR A 95 -4.25 4.26 -15.03
C THR A 95 -3.78 5.58 -15.67
N ARG A 96 -3.31 6.54 -14.86
CA ARG A 96 -2.85 7.87 -15.34
C ARG A 96 -1.35 7.93 -15.57
N VAL A 97 -0.54 7.38 -14.64
CA VAL A 97 0.93 7.54 -14.66
C VAL A 97 1.68 6.21 -14.82
N GLY A 98 0.96 5.09 -14.90
CA GLY A 98 1.52 3.74 -15.05
C GLY A 98 2.05 3.14 -13.75
N ALA A 99 2.34 1.83 -13.77
CA ALA A 99 2.74 1.05 -12.61
C ALA A 99 4.10 1.47 -12.04
N VAL A 100 5.06 1.87 -12.90
CA VAL A 100 6.40 2.29 -12.45
C VAL A 100 6.32 3.58 -11.64
N SER A 101 5.73 4.64 -12.21
CA SER A 101 5.56 5.93 -11.51
C SER A 101 4.72 5.78 -10.25
N THR A 102 3.69 4.93 -10.29
CA THR A 102 2.88 4.62 -9.11
C THR A 102 3.69 3.89 -8.04
N GLY A 103 4.56 2.95 -8.42
CA GLY A 103 5.48 2.27 -7.51
C GLY A 103 6.46 3.23 -6.84
N VAL A 104 6.99 4.20 -7.60
CA VAL A 104 7.84 5.28 -7.05
C VAL A 104 7.07 6.15 -6.05
N ALA A 105 5.80 6.47 -6.33
CA ALA A 105 4.94 7.18 -5.38
C ALA A 105 4.70 6.38 -4.08
N LYS A 106 4.54 5.04 -4.17
CA LYS A 106 4.45 4.18 -2.97
C LYS A 106 5.76 4.15 -2.17
N ALA A 107 6.91 4.19 -2.84
CA ALA A 107 8.20 4.29 -2.15
C ALA A 107 8.29 5.58 -1.33
N LEU A 108 7.88 6.72 -1.91
CA LEU A 108 7.80 7.99 -1.19
C LEU A 108 6.79 7.96 -0.04
N GLN A 109 5.64 7.32 -0.24
CA GLN A 109 4.67 7.06 0.84
C GLN A 109 5.34 6.28 1.99
N GLY A 110 6.14 5.26 1.68
CA GLY A 110 6.87 4.48 2.70
C GLY A 110 7.85 5.34 3.52
N VAL A 111 8.56 6.27 2.87
CA VAL A 111 9.42 7.24 3.56
C VAL A 111 8.60 8.11 4.52
N ALA A 112 7.45 8.64 4.06
CA ALA A 112 6.58 9.46 4.88
C ALA A 112 5.99 8.67 6.06
N VAL A 113 5.54 7.44 5.84
CA VAL A 113 5.05 6.54 6.89
C VAL A 113 6.13 6.32 7.95
N PHE A 114 7.36 6.02 7.54
CA PHE A 114 8.45 5.81 8.48
C PHE A 114 8.75 7.06 9.33
N ALA A 115 8.80 8.23 8.69
CA ALA A 115 9.02 9.49 9.40
C ALA A 115 7.91 9.79 10.41
N LEU A 116 6.65 9.61 10.01
CA LEU A 116 5.49 9.79 10.89
C LEU A 116 5.47 8.76 12.03
N SER A 117 5.79 7.49 11.74
CA SER A 117 5.89 6.45 12.77
C SER A 117 6.95 6.76 13.81
N HIS A 118 8.09 7.33 13.42
CA HIS A 118 9.09 7.80 14.39
C HIS A 118 8.52 8.88 15.31
N LEU A 119 7.86 9.90 14.74
CA LEU A 119 7.32 11.02 15.52
C LEU A 119 6.20 10.60 16.47
N LEU A 120 5.33 9.70 16.03
CA LEU A 120 4.12 9.30 16.78
C LEU A 120 4.35 8.12 17.73
N TYR A 121 5.18 7.16 17.34
CA TYR A 121 5.23 5.84 17.97
C TYR A 121 6.58 5.43 18.56
N CYS A 122 7.64 6.21 18.40
CA CYS A 122 8.97 5.85 18.93
C CYS A 122 8.99 5.70 20.46
N ARG A 123 8.11 6.39 21.19
CA ARG A 123 8.04 6.25 22.67
C ARG A 123 7.40 4.92 23.08
N GLN A 124 6.56 4.33 22.24
CA GLN A 124 5.81 3.10 22.49
C GLN A 124 6.55 1.88 21.92
N ASP A 125 7.20 2.03 20.77
CA ASP A 125 7.90 0.96 20.08
C ASP A 125 9.26 1.43 19.55
N ALA A 126 10.33 0.93 20.18
CA ALA A 126 11.71 1.23 19.81
C ALA A 126 12.05 0.83 18.36
N SER A 127 11.32 -0.12 17.77
CA SER A 127 11.49 -0.51 16.36
C SER A 127 11.07 0.58 15.39
N GLN A 128 10.18 1.50 15.81
CA GLN A 128 9.75 2.67 15.04
C GLN A 128 10.69 3.86 15.21
N CYS A 129 11.65 3.79 16.14
CA CYS A 129 12.62 4.87 16.33
C CYS A 129 13.59 4.99 15.16
N PHE A 130 13.94 6.25 14.86
CA PHE A 130 14.95 6.60 13.88
C PHE A 130 16.32 6.12 14.37
N SER A 131 17.08 5.49 13.47
CA SER A 131 18.48 5.14 13.71
C SER A 131 19.33 5.64 12.56
N PRO A 132 20.65 5.83 12.75
CA PRO A 132 21.53 6.31 11.68
C PRO A 132 21.46 5.44 10.41
N ALA A 133 21.37 4.12 10.57
CA ALA A 133 21.23 3.19 9.45
C ALA A 133 19.91 3.40 8.70
N LYS A 134 18.77 3.51 9.41
CA LYS A 134 17.47 3.77 8.81
C LYS A 134 17.43 5.13 8.12
N GLY A 135 18.05 6.15 8.74
CA GLY A 135 18.20 7.48 8.16
C GLY A 135 18.95 7.49 6.84
N LEU A 136 20.10 6.80 6.78
CA LEU A 136 20.86 6.65 5.54
C LEU A 136 20.04 5.92 4.46
N SER A 137 19.32 4.87 4.82
CA SER A 137 18.42 4.17 3.88
C SER A 137 17.32 5.09 3.33
N LEU A 138 16.68 5.89 4.19
CA LEU A 138 15.66 6.86 3.78
C LEU A 138 16.23 7.91 2.82
N LEU A 139 17.44 8.41 3.08
CA LEU A 139 18.12 9.37 2.19
C LEU A 139 18.38 8.76 0.81
N ILE A 140 18.90 7.53 0.75
CA ILE A 140 19.16 6.83 -0.52
C ILE A 140 17.87 6.66 -1.32
N VAL A 141 16.78 6.19 -0.68
CA VAL A 141 15.48 6.02 -1.33
C VAL A 141 14.96 7.36 -1.85
N THR A 142 15.03 8.41 -1.03
CA THR A 142 14.53 9.74 -1.41
C THR A 142 15.31 10.31 -2.60
N VAL A 143 16.64 10.18 -2.60
CA VAL A 143 17.48 10.60 -3.74
C VAL A 143 17.12 9.81 -4.99
N GLY A 144 16.90 8.50 -4.88
CA GLY A 144 16.47 7.65 -6.00
C GLY A 144 15.12 8.09 -6.59
N VAL A 145 14.13 8.35 -5.73
CA VAL A 145 12.80 8.86 -6.13
C VAL A 145 12.92 10.21 -6.84
N VAL A 146 13.65 11.16 -6.26
CA VAL A 146 13.85 12.51 -6.83
C VAL A 146 14.55 12.42 -8.19
N SER A 147 15.59 11.60 -8.29
CA SER A 147 16.33 11.39 -9.54
C SER A 147 15.44 10.79 -10.63
N TYR A 148 14.59 9.82 -10.27
CA TYR A 148 13.62 9.23 -11.19
C TYR A 148 12.63 10.28 -11.71
N VAL A 149 12.07 11.11 -10.82
CA VAL A 149 11.11 12.16 -11.19
C VAL A 149 11.75 13.16 -12.17
N PHE A 150 12.97 13.61 -11.90
CA PHE A 150 13.70 14.51 -12.81
C PHE A 150 14.01 13.87 -14.16
N ALA A 151 14.46 12.61 -14.18
CA ALA A 151 14.75 11.89 -15.42
C ALA A 151 13.49 11.66 -16.26
N SER A 152 12.38 11.34 -15.62
CA SER A 152 11.07 11.16 -16.26
C SER A 152 10.57 12.47 -16.87
N ALA A 153 10.62 13.58 -16.11
CA ALA A 153 10.22 14.90 -16.60
C ALA A 153 11.03 15.36 -17.82
N ARG A 154 12.35 15.11 -17.83
CA ARG A 154 13.20 15.42 -19.00
C ARG A 154 12.83 14.59 -20.23
N SER A 155 12.55 13.31 -20.04
CA SER A 155 12.15 12.41 -21.12
C SER A 155 10.83 12.86 -21.76
N SER A 156 9.83 13.22 -20.95
CA SER A 156 8.55 13.76 -21.43
C SER A 156 8.72 15.09 -22.20
N ALA A 157 9.55 16.00 -21.69
CA ALA A 157 9.82 17.28 -22.36
C ALA A 157 10.50 17.09 -23.72
N LYS A 158 11.44 16.14 -23.83
CA LYS A 158 12.11 15.84 -25.10
C LYS A 158 11.15 15.25 -26.13
N GLN A 159 10.24 14.36 -25.73
CA GLN A 159 9.22 13.78 -26.61
C GLN A 159 8.29 14.86 -27.20
N SER A 160 7.86 15.84 -26.39
CA SER A 160 6.98 16.92 -26.84
C SER A 160 7.59 17.89 -27.87
N ARG A 161 8.93 17.93 -27.96
CA ARG A 161 9.65 18.77 -28.95
C ARG A 161 9.82 18.09 -30.32
N HIS A 162 9.52 16.80 -30.42
CA HIS A 162 9.67 16.00 -31.65
C HIS A 162 8.32 15.54 -32.24
N SER A 163 7.19 15.94 -31.66
CA SER A 163 5.84 15.83 -32.24
C SER A 163 5.36 17.19 -32.71
#